data_AF-A0A838NU56-F1
#
_entry.id   AF-A0A838NU56-F1
#
_cell.length_a   1.000
_cell.length_b   1.000
_cell.length_c   1.000
_cell.angle_alpha   90.00
_cell.angle_beta   90.00
_cell.angle_gamma   90.00
#
_symmetry.space_group_name_H-M   'P 1'
#
loop_
_entity.id
_entity.type
_entity.pdbx_description
1 polymer ?
#
loop_
_entity_poly.entity_id
_entity_poly.type
_entity_poly.pdbx_seq_one_letter_code
_entity_poly.pdbx_strand_id
1 'polypeptide(L)'
;MRRRAETAVRAAAARMSRAVDAIIRFEQDGPVKRVEIVLHAPRSRNLIAQGEAKFYGPALGTAMDRLTTQIRRLRVTRRSAQRAPSLEKAARA
;
A
#
# COMPACT_ATOMS: atom_id res chain seq x y z
N MET A 1 -7.73 18.81 -0.34
CA MET A 1 -7.35 17.50 -0.91
C MET A 1 -6.26 16.79 -0.09
N ARG A 2 -5.13 17.45 0.19
CA ARG A 2 -4.02 16.93 1.01
C ARG A 2 -4.45 16.18 2.28
N ARG A 3 -5.21 16.82 3.17
CA ARG A 3 -5.69 16.21 4.44
C ARG A 3 -6.45 14.90 4.24
N ARG A 4 -7.28 14.81 3.19
CA ARG A 4 -8.02 13.60 2.85
C ARG A 4 -7.08 12.46 2.44
N ALA A 5 -6.06 12.77 1.63
CA ALA A 5 -5.06 11.81 1.22
C ALA A 5 -4.20 11.34 2.41
N GLU A 6 -3.75 12.27 3.26
CA GLU A 6 -3.01 11.96 4.49
C GLU A 6 -3.81 11.05 5.42
N THR A 7 -5.08 11.36 5.69
CA THR A 7 -5.95 10.52 6.53
C THR A 7 -6.12 9.12 5.94
N ALA A 8 -6.36 9.02 4.63
CA ALA A 8 -6.56 7.73 3.96
C ALA A 8 -5.28 6.88 4.00
N VAL A 9 -4.13 7.47 3.68
CA VAL A 9 -2.84 6.78 3.71
C VAL A 9 -2.47 6.38 5.14
N ARG A 10 -2.69 7.25 6.14
CA ARG A 10 -2.46 6.91 7.55
C ARG A 10 -3.32 5.72 7.99
N ALA A 11 -4.59 5.66 7.57
CA ALA A 11 -5.46 4.53 7.85
C ALA A 11 -5.00 3.23 7.16
N ALA A 12 -4.45 3.31 5.94
CA ALA A 12 -3.86 2.16 5.27
C ALA A 12 -2.56 1.71 5.95
N ALA A 13 -1.68 2.66 6.29
CA ALA A 13 -0.42 2.44 6.98
C ALA A 13 -0.60 1.80 8.36
N ALA A 14 -1.64 2.18 9.11
CA ALA A 14 -1.98 1.57 10.40
C ALA A 14 -2.27 0.06 10.31
N ARG A 15 -2.62 -0.46 9.13
CA ARG A 15 -2.81 -1.90 8.88
C ARG A 15 -1.49 -2.64 8.66
N MET A 16 -0.38 -1.92 8.58
CA MET A 16 0.97 -2.47 8.51
C MET A 16 1.63 -2.34 9.88
N SER A 17 2.28 -3.40 10.35
CA SER A 17 2.94 -3.40 11.66
C SER A 17 4.10 -2.40 11.76
N ARG A 18 4.68 -2.00 10.62
CA ARG A 18 5.70 -0.96 10.50
C ARG A 18 5.56 -0.30 9.13
N ALA A 19 4.74 0.72 8.98
CA ALA A 19 4.91 1.66 7.86
C ALA A 19 5.85 2.76 8.35
N VAL A 20 6.88 3.11 7.57
CA VAL A 20 7.90 4.08 7.98
C VAL A 20 7.62 5.45 7.40
N ASP A 21 7.24 5.50 6.12
CA ASP A 21 7.04 6.77 5.43
C ASP A 21 6.08 6.60 4.23
N ALA A 22 5.45 7.68 3.79
CA ALA A 22 4.60 7.70 2.62
C ALA A 22 4.74 9.00 1.82
N ILE A 23 4.98 8.86 0.52
CA ILE A 23 5.04 9.98 -0.43
C ILE A 23 3.76 9.95 -1.27
N ILE A 24 3.07 11.09 -1.36
CA ILE A 24 1.87 11.25 -2.18
C ILE A 24 2.17 12.31 -3.23
N ARG A 25 2.15 11.92 -4.51
CA ARG A 25 2.40 12.81 -5.65
C ARG A 25 1.09 13.06 -6.37
N PHE A 26 0.77 14.33 -6.57
CA PHE A 26 -0.35 14.77 -7.40
C PHE A 26 0.23 15.35 -8.68
N GLU A 27 -0.09 14.72 -9.80
CA GLU A 27 0.38 15.14 -11.11
C GLU A 27 -0.84 15.48 -11.97
N GLN A 28 -0.69 16.47 -12.84
CA GLN A 28 -1.68 16.82 -13.84
C GLN A 28 -1.02 16.70 -15.19
N ASP A 29 -1.52 15.77 -16.00
CA ASP A 29 -1.10 15.55 -17.37
C ASP A 29 -2.31 15.85 -18.28
N GLY A 30 -2.37 17.09 -18.76
CA GLY A 30 -3.50 17.60 -19.53
C GLY A 30 -4.85 17.46 -18.79
N PRO A 31 -5.86 16.79 -19.40
CA PRO A 31 -7.17 16.60 -18.78
C PRO A 31 -7.18 15.53 -17.68
N VAL A 32 -6.11 14.74 -17.58
CA VAL A 32 -6.00 13.62 -16.64
C VAL A 32 -5.23 14.07 -15.39
N LYS A 33 -5.78 13.71 -14.23
CA LYS A 33 -5.14 13.92 -12.94
C LYS A 33 -4.66 12.58 -12.41
N ARG A 34 -3.37 12.48 -12.16
CA ARG A 34 -2.70 11.29 -11.63
C ARG A 34 -2.37 11.50 -10.16
N VAL A 35 -2.61 10.47 -9.35
CA VAL A 35 -2.23 10.41 -7.95
C VAL A 35 -1.39 9.16 -7.76
N GLU A 36 -0.14 9.34 -7.36
CA GLU A 36 0.76 8.25 -7.00
C GLU A 36 1.00 8.25 -5.49
N ILE A 37 0.94 7.08 -4.89
CA ILE A 37 1.21 6.84 -3.48
C ILE A 37 2.34 5.82 -3.39
N VAL A 38 3.45 6.24 -2.80
CA VAL A 38 4.58 5.38 -2.47
C VAL A 38 4.58 5.18 -0.97
N LEU A 39 4.37 3.95 -0.52
CA LEU A 39 4.40 3.57 0.89
C LEU A 39 5.69 2.79 1.17
N HIS A 40 6.55 3.37 2.01
CA HIS A 40 7.79 2.78 2.46
C HIS A 40 7.55 1.92 3.70
N ALA A 41 7.97 0.66 3.62
CA ALA A 41 7.85 -0.29 4.72
C ALA A 41 9.22 -0.93 5.00
N PRO A 42 9.69 -0.94 6.26
CA PRO A 42 11.00 -1.46 6.61
C PRO A 42 11.03 -2.96 6.37
N ARG A 43 12.11 -3.43 5.74
CA ARG A 43 12.32 -4.84 5.35
C ARG A 43 11.31 -5.38 4.32
N SER A 44 10.62 -4.51 3.58
CA SER A 44 9.81 -4.90 2.41
C SER A 44 10.06 -3.98 1.23
N ARG A 45 9.77 -4.48 0.02
CA ARG A 45 9.70 -3.65 -1.19
C ARG A 45 8.68 -2.52 -0.97
N ASN A 46 8.98 -1.34 -1.50
CA ASN A 46 8.06 -0.20 -1.49
C ASN A 46 6.74 -0.61 -2.17
N LEU A 47 5.61 -0.23 -1.57
CA LEU A 47 4.31 -0.41 -2.19
C LEU A 47 3.98 0.85 -2.98
N ILE A 48 3.82 0.71 -4.29
CA ILE A 48 3.55 1.82 -5.18
C ILE A 48 2.17 1.61 -5.79
N ALA A 49 1.30 2.59 -5.62
CA ALA A 49 -0.05 2.56 -6.17
C ALA A 49 -0.37 3.89 -6.84
N GLN A 50 -0.88 3.82 -8.06
CA GLN A 50 -1.27 4.98 -8.84
C GLN A 50 -2.73 4.89 -9.23
N GLY A 51 -3.40 6.03 -9.35
CA GLY A 51 -4.75 6.17 -9.86
C GLY A 51 -4.86 7.41 -10.73
N GLU A 52 -5.68 7.31 -11.77
CA GLU A 52 -5.86 8.36 -12.77
C GLU A 52 -7.34 8.61 -12.97
N ALA A 53 -7.73 9.89 -13.05
CA ALA A 53 -9.10 10.29 -13.36
C ALA A 53 -9.18 11.76 -13.78
N LYS A 54 -10.35 12.20 -14.23
CA LYS A 54 -10.63 13.62 -14.53
C LYS A 54 -10.48 14.54 -13.29
N PHE A 55 -10.69 13.98 -12.09
CA PHE A 55 -10.62 14.68 -10.81
C PHE A 55 -9.69 13.96 -9.83
N TYR A 56 -9.02 14.70 -8.94
CA TYR A 56 -8.12 14.11 -7.94
C TYR A 56 -8.83 13.19 -6.93
N GLY A 57 -10.11 13.42 -6.66
CA GLY A 57 -10.89 12.58 -5.74
C GLY A 57 -10.97 11.13 -6.19
N PRO A 58 -11.53 10.86 -7.39
CA PRO A 58 -11.55 9.53 -7.98
C PRO A 58 -10.16 8.93 -8.20
N ALA A 59 -9.19 9.72 -8.68
CA ALA A 59 -7.80 9.26 -8.86
C ALA A 59 -7.20 8.77 -7.54
N LEU A 60 -7.39 9.52 -6.44
CA LEU A 60 -6.98 9.08 -5.11
C LEU A 60 -7.71 7.81 -4.67
N GLY A 61 -9.02 7.71 -4.92
CA GLY A 61 -9.80 6.51 -4.61
C GLY A 61 -9.21 5.25 -5.24
N THR A 62 -8.97 5.30 -6.54
CA THR A 62 -8.34 4.20 -7.30
C THR A 62 -6.95 3.85 -6.77
N ALA A 63 -6.13 4.86 -6.46
CA ALA A 63 -4.80 4.63 -5.88
C ALA A 63 -4.89 3.92 -4.51
N MET A 64 -5.84 4.34 -3.65
CA MET A 64 -6.06 3.76 -2.33
C MET A 64 -6.59 2.31 -2.39
N ASP A 65 -7.46 1.99 -3.34
CA ASP A 65 -7.98 0.63 -3.53
C ASP A 65 -6.86 -0.33 -3.94
N ARG A 66 -6.01 0.12 -4.86
CA ARG A 66 -4.81 -0.62 -5.30
C ARG A 66 -3.84 -0.81 -4.13
N LEU A 67 -3.54 0.25 -3.37
CA LEU A 67 -2.66 0.19 -2.21
C LEU A 67 -3.18 -0.80 -1.14
N THR A 68 -4.47 -0.71 -0.82
CA THR A 68 -5.11 -1.59 0.16
C THR A 68 -5.04 -3.05 -0.27
N THR A 69 -5.24 -3.32 -1.57
CA THR A 69 -5.11 -4.66 -2.15
C THR A 69 -3.68 -5.19 -2.03
N GLN A 70 -2.67 -4.37 -2.32
CA GLN A 70 -1.26 -4.75 -2.15
C GLN A 70 -0.92 -5.06 -0.69
N ILE A 71 -1.36 -4.22 0.25
CA ILE A 71 -1.15 -4.45 1.69
C ILE A 71 -1.77 -5.78 2.13
N ARG A 72 -3.00 -6.07 1.68
CA ARG A 72 -3.68 -7.34 1.98
C ARG A 72 -2.86 -8.53 1.46
N ARG A 73 -2.42 -8.49 0.20
CA ARG A 73 -1.60 -9.55 -0.41
C ARG A 73 -0.30 -9.77 0.37
N LEU A 74 0.43 -8.70 0.69
CA LEU A 74 1.67 -8.76 1.46
C LEU A 74 1.49 -9.44 2.82
N ARG A 75 0.38 -9.14 3.52
CA ARG A 75 0.06 -9.77 4.80
C ARG A 75 -0.21 -11.27 4.67
N VAL A 76 -0.96 -11.68 3.65
CA VAL A 76 -1.23 -13.10 3.38
C VAL A 76 0.08 -13.84 3.09
N THR A 77 0.91 -13.32 2.18
CA THR A 77 2.19 -13.94 1.84
C THR A 77 3.12 -14.09 3.05
N ARG A 78 3.22 -13.06 3.90
CA ARG A 78 4.02 -13.14 5.14
C ARG A 78 3.50 -14.21 6.10
N ARG A 79 2.18 -14.32 6.27
CA ARG A 79 1.56 -15.33 7.15
C ARG A 79 1.83 -16.76 6.65
N SER A 80 1.76 -16.99 5.34
CA SER A 80 2.09 -18.29 4.74
C SER A 80 3.58 -18.63 4.89
N ALA A 81 4.46 -17.65 4.65
CA ALA A 81 5.91 -17.84 4.80
C ALA A 81 6.33 -18.13 6.25
N GLN A 82 5.63 -17.59 7.25
CA GLN A 82 5.90 -17.90 8.66
C GLN A 82 5.42 -19.29 9.10
N ARG A 83 4.41 -19.86 8.42
CA ARG A 83 3.88 -21.21 8.72
C ARG A 83 4.69 -22.34 8.10
N ALA A 84 5.35 -22.11 6.97
CA ALA A 84 6.18 -23.11 6.31
C ALA A 84 7.37 -23.62 7.15
N PRO A 85 8.21 -22.78 7.80
CA PRO A 85 9.36 -23.25 8.56
C PRO A 85 8.98 -23.96 9.86
N SER A 86 7.76 -23.77 10.38
CA SER A 86 7.28 -24.47 11.57
C SER A 86 6.91 -25.93 11.30
N LEU A 87 6.57 -26.31 10.07
CA LEU A 87 6.22 -27.70 9.72
C LEU A 87 7.48 -28.55 9.48
N GLU A 88 8.54 -27.99 8.88
CA GLU A 88 9.81 -28.71 8.68
C GLU A 88 10.54 -29.05 9.99
N LYS A 89 10.45 -28.18 11.01
CA LYS A 89 11.03 -28.48 12.33
C LYS A 89 10.21 -29.49 13.14
N ALA A 90 8.89 -29.52 12.96
CA ALA A 90 8.02 -30.47 13.66
C ALA A 90 8.08 -31.89 13.07
N ALA A 91 8.44 -32.04 11.79
CA ALA A 91 8.60 -33.34 11.13
C ALA A 91 9.97 -34.01 11.35
N ARG A 92 10.89 -33.35 12.07
CA ARG A 92 12.25 -33.85 12.39
C ARG A 92 12.49 -34.11 13.88
N ALA A 93 11.46 -33.97 14.72
CA ALA A 93 11.47 -34.29 16.14
C ALA A 93 10.59 -35.52 16.40
#